data_AF-A0A8F1M9J8-F1
#
_entry.id   AF-A0A8F1M9J8-F1
#
_cell.length_a   1.000
_cell.length_b   1.000
_cell.length_c   1.000
_cell.angle_alpha   90.00
_cell.angle_beta   90.00
_cell.angle_gamma   90.00
#
_symmetry.space_group_name_H-M   'P 1'
#
loop_
_entity.id
_entity.type
_entity.pdbx_description
1 polymer ?
#
loop_
_entity_poly.entity_id
_entity_poly.type
_entity_poly.pdbx_seq_one_letter_code
_entity_poly.pdbx_strand_id
1 'polypeptide(L)'
;MNRGTGGYTIVEVAVVVVVVSILASIAFVGGGRFLNLTKDQEQRADVSELSLRLERYYKYKNVSSIGHEYPSCADFIKGFSSIVGGDSLKKEMIKCSRSDWAGGNNGELLYEAANIDDGDCTKPTSGPITDVAAATCVKYNIIYKEFSTGSEKRVNSIWRD
;
A
#
# COMPACT_ATOMS: atom_id res chain seq x y z
N MET A 1 -22.30 -31.35 -53.03
CA MET A 1 -22.03 -30.42 -51.93
C MET A 1 -20.59 -29.93 -52.08
N ASN A 2 -20.39 -28.79 -52.75
CA ASN A 2 -19.05 -28.24 -52.98
C ASN A 2 -18.57 -27.49 -51.74
N ARG A 3 -17.51 -28.00 -51.11
CA ARG A 3 -16.75 -27.28 -50.08
C ARG A 3 -16.02 -26.12 -50.76
N GLY A 4 -16.52 -24.91 -50.58
CA GLY A 4 -15.82 -23.68 -50.93
C GLY A 4 -14.67 -23.41 -49.96
N THR A 5 -13.60 -24.18 -50.08
CA THR A 5 -12.34 -23.93 -49.37
C THR A 5 -11.56 -22.88 -50.15
N GLY A 6 -11.86 -21.60 -49.90
CA GLY A 6 -11.09 -20.49 -50.44
C GLY A 6 -9.70 -20.48 -49.79
N GLY A 7 -8.65 -20.65 -50.59
CA GLY A 7 -7.27 -20.53 -50.11
C GLY A 7 -6.96 -19.07 -49.77
N TYR A 8 -6.40 -18.84 -48.58
CA TYR A 8 -5.90 -17.52 -48.17
C TYR A 8 -4.84 -17.03 -49.16
N THR A 9 -5.03 -15.82 -49.69
CA THR A 9 -4.03 -15.19 -50.56
C THR A 9 -2.92 -14.55 -49.72
N ILE A 10 -1.68 -14.53 -50.23
CA ILE A 10 -0.53 -13.88 -49.54
C ILE A 10 -0.85 -12.41 -49.20
N VAL A 11 -1.62 -11.74 -50.05
CA VAL A 11 -2.07 -10.35 -49.86
C VAL A 11 -2.98 -10.23 -48.63
N GLU A 12 -3.92 -11.15 -48.44
CA GLU A 12 -4.84 -11.15 -47.30
C GLU A 12 -4.08 -11.31 -45.98
N VAL A 13 -3.10 -12.21 -45.93
CA VAL A 13 -2.23 -12.38 -44.76
C VAL A 13 -1.37 -11.14 -44.51
N ALA A 14 -0.81 -10.52 -45.56
CA ALA A 14 0.00 -9.31 -45.44
C ALA A 14 -0.80 -8.13 -44.87
N VAL A 15 -2.04 -7.94 -45.31
CA VAL A 15 -2.94 -6.89 -44.81
C VAL A 15 -3.26 -7.12 -43.32
N VAL A 16 -3.58 -8.36 -42.94
CA VAL A 16 -3.86 -8.70 -41.53
C VAL A 16 -2.66 -8.40 -40.63
N VAL A 17 -1.45 -8.75 -41.04
CA VAL A 17 -0.22 -8.47 -40.27
C VAL A 17 0.01 -6.97 -40.09
N VAL A 18 -0.25 -6.16 -41.12
CA VAL A 18 -0.11 -4.70 -41.04
C VAL A 18 -1.15 -4.11 -40.07
N VAL A 19 -2.41 -4.53 -40.16
CA VAL A 19 -3.47 -4.04 -39.26
C VAL A 19 -3.18 -4.42 -37.81
N VAL A 20 -2.78 -5.66 -37.55
CA VAL A 20 -2.45 -6.15 -36.20
C VAL A 20 -1.23 -5.42 -35.63
N SER A 21 -0.20 -5.15 -36.44
CA SER A 21 0.98 -4.45 -35.96
C SER A 21 0.71 -2.98 -35.60
N ILE A 22 -0.15 -2.28 -36.36
CA ILE A 22 -0.57 -0.91 -36.01
C ILE A 22 -1.38 -0.91 -34.71
N LEU A 23 -2.35 -1.81 -34.57
CA LEU A 23 -3.17 -1.92 -33.37
C LEU A 23 -2.34 -2.28 -32.13
N ALA A 24 -1.42 -3.23 -32.26
CA ALA A 24 -0.51 -3.62 -31.19
C ALA A 24 0.38 -2.45 -30.75
N SER A 25 0.89 -1.67 -31.71
CA SER A 25 1.76 -0.51 -31.42
C SER A 25 1.05 0.56 -30.60
N ILE A 26 -0.21 0.88 -30.95
CA ILE A 26 -1.02 1.86 -30.23
C ILE A 26 -1.39 1.34 -28.83
N ALA A 27 -1.82 0.07 -28.74
CA ALA A 27 -2.19 -0.56 -27.48
C ALA A 27 -1.02 -0.66 -26.49
N PHE A 28 0.20 -0.89 -26.98
CA PHE A 28 1.38 -1.03 -26.13
C PHE A 28 1.77 0.29 -25.43
N VAL A 29 1.73 1.40 -26.17
CA VAL A 29 2.07 2.73 -25.61
C VAL A 29 1.00 3.22 -24.63
N GLY A 30 -0.29 2.97 -24.91
CA GLY A 30 -1.39 3.37 -24.03
C GLY A 30 -1.60 2.46 -22.81
N GLY A 31 -1.36 1.16 -22.98
CA GLY A 31 -1.68 0.13 -21.98
C GLY A 31 -0.90 0.29 -20.68
N GLY A 32 0.41 0.58 -20.75
CA GLY A 32 1.26 0.73 -19.57
C GLY A 32 0.81 1.86 -18.64
N ARG A 33 0.41 3.00 -19.22
CA ARG A 33 -0.06 4.17 -18.44
C ARG A 33 -1.41 3.90 -17.76
N PHE A 34 -2.32 3.23 -18.45
CA PHE A 34 -3.63 2.87 -17.90
C PHE A 34 -3.50 1.87 -16.74
N LEU A 35 -2.65 0.84 -16.92
CA LEU A 35 -2.38 -0.14 -15.88
C LEU A 35 -1.81 0.52 -14.61
N ASN A 36 -0.86 1.44 -14.74
CA ASN A 36 -0.30 2.15 -13.58
C ASN A 36 -1.35 2.98 -12.84
N LEU A 37 -2.29 3.61 -13.55
CA LEU A 37 -3.38 4.37 -12.92
C LEU A 37 -4.34 3.46 -12.15
N THR A 38 -4.67 2.27 -12.68
CA THR A 38 -5.49 1.29 -11.96
C THR A 38 -4.77 0.82 -10.69
N LYS A 39 -3.47 0.54 -10.78
CA LYS A 39 -2.65 0.15 -9.61
C LYS A 39 -2.57 1.25 -8.56
N ASP A 40 -2.51 2.51 -8.97
CA ASP A 40 -2.57 3.64 -8.04
C ASP A 40 -3.91 3.69 -7.30
N GLN A 41 -5.03 3.40 -7.98
CA GLN A 41 -6.34 3.36 -7.36
C GLN A 41 -6.46 2.20 -6.37
N GLU A 42 -5.98 1.01 -6.72
CA GLU A 42 -5.92 -0.16 -5.83
C GLU A 42 -5.09 0.16 -4.58
N GLN A 43 -3.88 0.67 -4.74
CA GLN A 43 -3.02 1.03 -3.61
C GLN A 43 -3.64 2.11 -2.72
N ARG A 44 -4.29 3.13 -3.31
CA ARG A 44 -5.02 4.14 -2.54
C ARG A 44 -6.18 3.54 -1.75
N ALA A 45 -6.90 2.58 -2.32
CA ALA A 45 -7.97 1.87 -1.64
C ALA A 45 -7.42 1.03 -0.47
N ASP A 46 -6.35 0.28 -0.69
CA ASP A 46 -5.69 -0.52 0.35
C ASP A 46 -5.18 0.34 1.50
N VAL A 47 -4.54 1.49 1.19
CA VAL A 47 -4.06 2.44 2.21
C VAL A 47 -5.23 3.07 2.98
N SER A 48 -6.34 3.37 2.30
CA SER A 48 -7.54 3.94 2.93
C SER A 48 -8.27 2.91 3.82
N GLU A 49 -8.27 1.64 3.42
CA GLU A 49 -8.81 0.56 4.23
C GLU A 49 -7.91 0.30 5.45
N LEU A 50 -6.59 0.29 5.26
CA LEU A 50 -5.61 0.15 6.32
C LEU A 50 -5.73 1.29 7.34
N SER A 51 -5.79 2.55 6.87
CA SER A 51 -5.95 3.71 7.76
C SER A 51 -7.21 3.56 8.60
N LEU A 52 -8.34 3.23 7.99
CA LEU A 52 -9.61 3.04 8.69
C LEU A 52 -9.55 1.91 9.73
N ARG A 53 -8.82 0.83 9.44
CA ARG A 53 -8.57 -0.27 10.40
C ARG A 53 -7.68 0.17 11.56
N LEU A 54 -6.65 0.97 11.30
CA LEU A 54 -5.80 1.56 12.35
C LEU A 54 -6.61 2.54 13.23
N GLU A 55 -7.52 3.32 12.65
CA GLU A 55 -8.42 4.20 13.42
C GLU A 55 -9.36 3.38 14.33
N ARG A 56 -9.93 2.28 13.82
CA ARG A 56 -10.73 1.36 14.65
C ARG A 56 -9.88 0.73 15.74
N TYR A 57 -8.66 0.32 15.41
CA TYR A 57 -7.74 -0.25 16.38
C TYR A 57 -7.46 0.74 17.52
N TYR A 58 -7.16 1.99 17.21
CA TYR A 58 -6.97 3.04 18.22
C TYR A 58 -8.21 3.17 19.12
N LYS A 59 -9.40 3.25 18.52
CA LYS A 59 -10.66 3.40 19.27
C LYS A 59 -11.00 2.22 20.19
N TYR A 60 -10.77 0.99 19.74
CA TYR A 60 -11.22 -0.21 20.46
C TYR A 60 -10.14 -0.87 21.29
N LYS A 61 -8.86 -0.69 20.95
CA LYS A 61 -7.76 -1.21 21.75
C LYS A 61 -7.36 -0.17 22.79
N ASN A 62 -7.68 -0.49 24.04
CA ASN A 62 -7.22 0.25 25.20
C ASN A 62 -6.19 -0.60 25.93
N VAL A 63 -4.98 -0.07 26.11
CA VAL A 63 -3.93 -0.73 26.89
C VAL A 63 -3.98 -0.17 28.30
N SER A 64 -4.25 -1.05 29.26
CA SER A 64 -4.29 -0.71 30.68
C SER A 64 -3.00 0.01 31.09
N SER A 65 -3.13 1.23 31.62
CA SER A 65 -2.07 2.19 32.02
C SER A 65 -1.64 3.22 30.97
N ILE A 66 -1.98 3.04 29.69
CA ILE A 66 -1.59 3.96 28.61
C ILE A 66 -2.81 4.64 27.98
N GLY A 67 -3.93 3.93 27.86
CA GLY A 67 -5.10 4.41 27.12
C GLY A 67 -5.12 3.89 25.68
N HIS A 68 -5.65 4.71 24.77
CA HIS A 68 -5.75 4.41 23.35
C HIS A 68 -4.43 4.70 22.64
N GLU A 69 -4.00 3.77 21.78
CA GLU A 69 -2.77 3.92 21.02
C GLU A 69 -2.85 3.21 19.67
N TYR A 70 -2.11 3.74 18.70
CA TYR A 70 -1.80 3.03 17.47
C TYR A 70 -0.75 1.94 17.74
N PRO A 71 -0.68 0.88 16.92
CA PRO A 71 0.37 -0.10 17.08
C PRO A 71 1.73 0.51 16.72
N SER A 72 2.76 0.24 17.52
CA SER A 72 4.14 0.42 17.07
C SER A 72 4.37 -0.42 15.82
N CYS A 73 5.34 -0.10 14.96
CA CYS A 73 5.52 -0.91 13.74
C CYS A 73 5.84 -2.38 14.06
N ALA A 74 6.60 -2.65 15.11
CA ALA A 74 6.87 -4.02 15.55
C ALA A 74 5.58 -4.76 15.97
N ASP A 75 4.70 -4.08 16.72
CA ASP A 75 3.42 -4.66 17.14
C ASP A 75 2.44 -4.79 15.98
N PHE A 76 2.48 -3.86 15.01
CA PHE A 76 1.68 -3.92 13.79
C PHE A 76 2.05 -5.14 12.96
N ILE A 77 3.35 -5.38 12.76
CA ILE A 77 3.88 -6.54 12.03
C ILE A 77 3.55 -7.85 12.76
N LYS A 78 3.63 -7.88 14.10
CA LYS A 78 3.24 -9.06 14.90
C LYS A 78 1.73 -9.34 14.82
N GLY A 79 0.91 -8.30 14.92
CA GLY A 79 -0.56 -8.35 14.88
C GLY A 79 -1.16 -8.14 13.49
N PHE A 80 -0.38 -8.28 12.41
CA PHE A 80 -0.81 -7.83 11.09
C PHE A 80 -2.14 -8.46 10.65
N SER A 81 -2.29 -9.77 10.82
CA SER A 81 -3.51 -10.47 10.43
C SER A 81 -4.73 -10.08 11.26
N SER A 82 -4.57 -9.71 12.53
CA SER A 82 -5.70 -9.27 13.37
C SER A 82 -6.10 -7.82 13.13
N ILE A 83 -5.15 -6.98 12.70
CA ILE A 83 -5.38 -5.55 12.42
C ILE A 83 -5.90 -5.36 11.00
N VAL A 84 -5.26 -6.00 10.03
CA VAL A 84 -5.60 -5.90 8.61
C VAL A 84 -6.67 -6.91 8.23
N GLY A 85 -6.69 -8.14 8.74
CA GLY A 85 -7.83 -9.06 8.56
C GLY A 85 -8.13 -9.56 7.14
N GLY A 86 -7.46 -9.07 6.08
CA GLY A 86 -7.71 -9.45 4.68
C GLY A 86 -6.44 -9.68 3.86
N ASP A 87 -6.59 -10.30 2.69
CA ASP A 87 -5.47 -10.73 1.82
C ASP A 87 -4.98 -9.65 0.84
N SER A 88 -5.70 -8.54 0.68
CA SER A 88 -5.37 -7.49 -0.29
C SER A 88 -4.00 -6.87 -0.02
N LEU A 89 -3.70 -6.62 1.25
CA LEU A 89 -2.42 -6.06 1.69
C LEU A 89 -1.57 -7.16 2.32
N LYS A 90 -0.37 -7.38 1.77
CA LYS A 90 0.57 -8.36 2.31
C LYS A 90 1.50 -7.70 3.33
N LYS A 91 1.72 -8.40 4.43
CA LYS A 91 2.66 -8.01 5.50
C LYS A 91 4.04 -7.61 4.98
N GLU A 92 4.52 -8.29 3.94
CA GLU A 92 5.85 -8.09 3.33
C GLU A 92 6.00 -6.71 2.65
N MET A 93 4.88 -6.10 2.27
CA MET A 93 4.84 -4.78 1.66
C MET A 93 4.93 -3.66 2.69
N ILE A 94 4.78 -3.97 3.98
CA ILE A 94 4.95 -2.98 5.06
C ILE A 94 6.41 -2.92 5.47
N LYS A 95 6.98 -1.72 5.46
CA LYS A 95 8.30 -1.41 5.99
C LYS A 95 8.16 -0.55 7.24
N CYS A 96 9.01 -0.80 8.22
CA CYS A 96 9.00 -0.12 9.52
C CYS A 96 10.06 0.98 9.66
N SER A 97 10.98 1.08 8.70
CA SER A 97 12.03 2.08 8.74
C SER A 97 12.22 2.71 7.36
N ARG A 98 12.61 3.98 7.36
CA ARG A 98 12.92 4.70 6.12
C ARG A 98 14.09 4.05 5.36
N SER A 99 15.04 3.46 6.10
CA SER A 99 16.18 2.74 5.54
C SER A 99 15.75 1.48 4.80
N ASP A 100 14.86 0.67 5.39
CA ASP A 100 14.36 -0.56 4.75
C ASP A 100 13.43 -0.25 3.58
N TRP A 101 12.72 0.87 3.65
CA TRP A 101 11.84 1.33 2.58
C TRP A 101 12.62 1.93 1.41
N ALA A 102 13.75 2.59 1.65
CA ALA A 102 14.69 3.09 0.62
C ALA A 102 14.03 3.86 -0.55
N GLY A 103 12.99 4.66 -0.26
CA GLY A 103 12.23 5.41 -1.27
C GLY A 103 11.11 4.62 -1.96
N GLY A 104 10.82 3.43 -1.45
CA GLY A 104 9.67 2.59 -1.76
C GLY A 104 9.69 1.99 -3.16
N ASN A 105 9.65 0.67 -3.24
CA ASN A 105 9.24 0.02 -4.48
C ASN A 105 7.72 0.12 -4.66
N ASN A 106 7.30 -0.15 -5.88
CA ASN A 106 5.91 -0.17 -6.31
C ASN A 106 5.05 -1.08 -5.41
N GLY A 107 4.11 -0.47 -4.69
CA GLY A 107 3.19 -1.12 -3.76
C GLY A 107 3.69 -1.25 -2.32
N GLU A 108 4.96 -0.94 -2.03
CA GLU A 108 5.47 -0.93 -0.65
C GLU A 108 4.95 0.29 0.11
N LEU A 109 4.61 0.07 1.37
CA LEU A 109 4.13 1.08 2.31
C LEU A 109 5.13 1.20 3.46
N LEU A 110 5.56 2.40 3.76
CA LEU A 110 6.27 2.73 4.99
C LEU A 110 5.24 3.11 6.06
N TYR A 111 5.21 2.34 7.14
CA TYR A 111 4.39 2.63 8.31
C TYR A 111 5.28 3.15 9.43
N GLU A 112 5.00 4.38 9.87
CA GLU A 112 5.68 5.05 10.97
C GLU A 112 4.64 5.35 12.05
N ALA A 113 4.92 4.97 13.30
CA ALA A 113 4.11 5.34 14.44
C ALA A 113 4.97 6.18 15.39
N ALA A 114 4.39 7.25 15.92
CA ALA A 114 5.11 8.22 16.73
C ALA A 114 4.30 8.63 17.96
N ASN A 115 5.03 9.09 18.96
CA ASN A 115 4.47 9.69 20.17
C ASN A 115 4.04 11.14 19.94
N ILE A 116 3.59 11.82 21.01
CA ILE A 116 3.08 13.19 20.92
C ILE A 116 4.14 14.20 20.45
N ASP A 117 5.41 13.90 20.74
CA ASP A 117 6.59 14.70 20.38
C ASP A 117 7.22 14.30 19.04
N ASP A 118 6.52 13.49 18.23
CA ASP A 118 6.99 12.97 16.94
C ASP A 118 8.24 12.07 17.04
N GLY A 119 8.52 11.53 18.23
CA GLY A 119 9.56 10.54 18.48
C GLY A 119 9.05 9.09 18.41
N ASP A 120 9.98 8.13 18.44
CA ASP A 120 9.65 6.71 18.49
C ASP A 120 8.95 6.37 19.81
N CYS A 121 7.80 5.71 19.72
CA CYS A 121 7.10 5.21 20.90
C CYS A 121 7.78 3.94 21.42
N THR A 122 8.70 4.14 22.37
CA THR A 122 9.50 3.07 22.97
C THR A 122 8.89 2.65 24.31
N LYS A 123 8.44 1.40 24.38
CA LYS A 123 7.94 0.82 25.63
C LYS A 123 9.07 0.13 26.38
N PRO A 124 9.16 0.28 27.71
CA PRO A 124 10.13 -0.48 28.49
C PRO A 124 9.84 -1.98 28.37
N THR A 125 10.88 -2.77 28.18
CA THR A 125 10.77 -4.24 28.07
C THR A 125 10.27 -4.88 29.37
N SER A 126 10.46 -4.20 30.51
CA SER A 126 9.93 -4.58 31.82
C SER A 126 9.81 -3.37 32.75
N GLY A 127 8.91 -3.45 33.73
CA GLY A 127 8.69 -2.39 34.72
C GLY A 127 7.58 -1.40 34.36
N PRO A 128 7.24 -0.47 35.28
CA PRO A 128 6.21 0.53 35.04
C PRO A 128 6.67 1.55 33.98
N ILE A 129 5.71 2.07 33.22
CA ILE A 129 5.93 3.15 32.28
C ILE A 129 6.11 4.44 33.07
N THR A 130 7.33 5.00 33.05
CA THR A 130 7.66 6.23 33.76
C THR A 130 7.27 7.48 32.97
N ASP A 131 7.25 7.36 31.64
CA ASP A 131 6.84 8.42 30.72
C ASP A 131 5.81 7.87 29.73
N VAL A 132 4.54 8.11 30.05
CA VAL A 132 3.41 7.65 29.23
C VAL A 132 3.39 8.43 27.91
N ALA A 133 3.72 9.72 27.91
CA ALA A 133 3.71 10.52 26.70
C ALA A 133 4.72 9.99 25.67
N ALA A 134 5.94 9.67 26.11
CA ALA A 134 6.98 9.12 25.23
C ALA A 134 6.70 7.68 24.78
N ALA A 135 6.09 6.85 25.64
CA ALA A 135 5.87 5.43 25.36
C ALA A 135 4.64 5.14 24.47
N THR A 136 3.74 6.10 24.31
CA THR A 136 2.45 5.91 23.65
C THR A 136 2.49 6.34 22.20
N CYS A 137 2.10 5.46 21.28
CA CYS A 137 1.94 5.85 19.87
C CYS A 137 0.58 6.52 19.67
N VAL A 138 0.57 7.85 19.59
CA VAL A 138 -0.65 8.65 19.37
C VAL A 138 -0.79 9.14 17.93
N LYS A 139 0.25 9.01 17.12
CA LYS A 139 0.25 9.35 15.69
C LYS A 139 0.72 8.15 14.87
N TYR A 140 0.19 7.98 13.67
CA TYR A 140 0.82 7.20 12.62
C TYR A 140 0.83 7.95 11.29
N ASN A 141 1.77 7.54 10.42
CA ASN A 141 1.87 7.95 9.04
C ASN A 141 2.06 6.71 8.16
N ILE A 142 1.32 6.64 7.06
CA ILE A 142 1.54 5.68 5.97
C ILE A 142 2.10 6.45 4.79
N ILE A 143 3.29 6.08 4.33
CA ILE A 143 3.96 6.69 3.18
C ILE A 143 4.06 5.65 2.08
N TYR A 144 3.76 6.05 0.84
CA TYR A 144 3.82 5.17 -0.31
C TYR A 144 4.14 5.95 -1.58
N LYS A 145 4.52 5.24 -2.63
CA LYS A 145 4.88 5.83 -3.93
C LYS A 145 3.89 5.44 -5.00
N GLU A 146 3.37 6.41 -5.74
CA GLU A 146 2.48 6.15 -6.86
C GLU A 146 3.21 5.49 -8.04
N PHE A 147 2.59 4.49 -8.64
CA PHE A 147 3.04 3.79 -9.85
C PHE A 147 3.07 4.71 -11.07
N SER A 148 2.09 5.62 -11.23
CA SER A 148 2.01 6.46 -12.44
C SER A 148 2.98 7.63 -12.44
N THR A 149 3.25 8.23 -11.27
CA THR A 149 4.05 9.46 -11.16
C THR A 149 5.39 9.24 -10.45
N GLY A 150 5.53 8.16 -9.68
CA GLY A 150 6.66 7.98 -8.77
C GLY A 150 6.65 8.96 -7.60
N SER A 151 5.57 9.72 -7.38
CA SER A 151 5.50 10.70 -6.30
C SER A 151 5.21 10.02 -4.97
N GLU A 152 5.90 10.45 -3.91
CA GLU A 152 5.55 10.04 -2.55
C GLU A 152 4.22 10.65 -2.13
N LYS A 153 3.38 9.84 -1.48
CA LYS A 153 2.13 10.22 -0.85
C LYS A 153 2.18 9.82 0.60
N ARG A 154 1.52 10.62 1.44
CA ARG A 154 1.45 10.41 2.88
C ARG A 154 0.00 10.48 3.33
N VAL A 155 -0.40 9.51 4.15
CA VAL A 155 -1.67 9.48 4.87
C VAL A 155 -1.37 9.49 6.35
N ASN A 156 -1.95 10.44 7.07
CA ASN A 156 -1.72 10.59 8.51
C ASN A 156 -2.93 10.07 9.28
N SER A 157 -2.68 9.64 10.51
CA SER A 157 -3.67 9.48 11.57
C SER A 157 -4.65 10.66 11.64
N ILE A 158 -5.93 10.34 11.85
CA ILE A 158 -6.99 11.33 12.04
C ILE A 158 -6.91 11.95 13.42
N TRP A 159 -6.70 11.14 14.44
CA TRP A 159 -6.55 11.61 15.81
C TRP A 159 -5.14 12.19 15.96
N ARG A 160 -5.10 13.50 16.18
CA ARG A 160 -3.91 14.24 16.62
C ARG A 160 -4.35 14.95 17.89
N ASP A 161 -4.00 14.38 19.04
CA ASP A 161 -4.11 15.09 20.32
C ASP A 161 -3.15 16.29 20.36
#